data_AF-A0A2K3NHB1-F1
#
_entry.id   AF-A0A2K3NHB1-F1
#
_cell.length_a   1.000
_cell.length_b   1.000
_cell.length_c   1.000
_cell.angle_alpha   90.00
_cell.angle_beta   90.00
_cell.angle_gamma   90.00
#
_symmetry.space_group_name_H-M   'P 1'
#
loop_
_entity.id
_entity.type
_entity.pdbx_description
1 polymer ?
#
loop_
_entity_poly.entity_id
_entity_poly.type
_entity_poly.pdbx_seq_one_letter_code
_entity_poly.pdbx_strand_id
1 'polypeptide(L)' 'MANSGLKKMLNLAIGEGLTSARANIFGHILNPTGKKSGHKVWRMKLFGQKVAEWYPHDINKDDPLVMARQQQE' A
#
# COMPACT_ATOMS: atom_id res chain seq x y z
N MET A 1 28.61 -22.11 -32.39
CA MET A 1 28.20 -22.26 -30.97
C MET A 1 28.36 -20.99 -30.11
N ALA A 2 29.23 -20.02 -30.43
CA ALA A 2 29.41 -18.80 -29.61
C ALA A 2 28.34 -17.69 -29.82
N ASN A 3 27.68 -17.65 -30.97
CA ASN A 3 26.76 -16.58 -31.36
C ASN A 3 25.40 -16.62 -30.62
N SER A 4 25.00 -17.78 -30.08
CA SER A 4 23.76 -17.93 -29.30
C SER A 4 23.91 -17.40 -27.86
N GLY A 5 25.10 -17.52 -27.27
CA GLY A 5 25.39 -17.00 -25.93
C GLY A 5 25.35 -15.47 -25.87
N LEU A 6 25.94 -14.80 -26.87
CA LEU A 6 25.96 -13.34 -26.96
C LEU A 6 24.55 -12.75 -27.14
N LYS A 7 23.73 -13.35 -28.01
CA LYS A 7 22.31 -12.98 -28.19
C LYS A 7 21.50 -13.13 -26.90
N LYS A 8 21.74 -14.19 -26.12
CA LYS A 8 21.07 -14.42 -24.83
C LYS A 8 21.44 -13.35 -23.81
N MET A 9 22.72 -12.97 -23.73
CA MET A 9 23.16 -11.89 -22.81
C MET A 9 22.55 -10.54 -23.18
N LEU A 10 22.51 -10.19 -24.47
CA LEU A 10 21.89 -8.94 -24.93
C LEU A 10 20.39 -8.91 -24.61
N ASN A 11 19.68 -10.01 -24.83
CA ASN A 11 18.26 -10.11 -24.49
C ASN A 11 17.99 -9.97 -22.99
N LEU A 12 18.88 -10.49 -22.13
CA LEU A 12 18.77 -10.32 -20.68
C LEU A 12 18.97 -8.86 -20.28
N ALA A 13 20.00 -8.19 -20.80
CA ALA A 13 20.26 -6.77 -20.52
C ALA A 13 19.10 -5.87 -20.98
N ILE A 14 18.52 -6.15 -22.15
CA ILE A 14 17.34 -5.42 -22.66
C ILE A 14 16.12 -5.68 -21.77
N GLY A 15 15.92 -6.93 -21.31
CA GLY A 15 14.83 -7.28 -20.40
C GLY A 15 14.93 -6.58 -19.03
N GLU A 16 16.14 -6.51 -18.47
CA GLU A 16 16.42 -5.75 -17.24
C GLU A 16 16.20 -4.24 -17.42
N GLY A 17 16.61 -3.69 -18.57
CA GLY A 17 16.32 -2.29 -18.94
C GLY A 17 14.81 -2.02 -19.08
N LEU A 18 14.06 -2.93 -19.69
CA LEU A 18 12.61 -2.79 -19.85
C LEU A 18 11.88 -2.86 -18.51
N THR A 19 12.27 -3.79 -17.65
CA THR A 19 11.64 -3.96 -16.31
C THR A 19 11.91 -2.77 -15.40
N SER A 20 13.12 -2.20 -15.44
CA SER A 20 13.44 -0.96 -14.72
C SER A 20 12.70 0.25 -15.28
N ALA A 21 12.61 0.41 -16.60
CA ALA A 21 11.81 1.47 -17.23
C ALA A 21 10.32 1.36 -16.85
N ARG A 22 9.75 0.15 -16.88
CA ARG A 22 8.37 -0.12 -16.44
C ARG A 22 8.17 0.23 -14.96
N ALA A 23 9.14 -0.11 -14.11
CA ALA A 23 9.09 0.22 -12.70
C ALA A 23 9.04 1.74 -12.48
N ASN A 24 9.84 2.49 -13.23
CA ASN A 24 9.86 3.95 -13.17
C ASN A 24 8.54 4.58 -13.68
N ILE A 25 8.04 4.14 -14.84
CA ILE A 25 6.82 4.70 -15.45
C ILE A 25 5.58 4.49 -14.57
N PHE A 26 5.42 3.30 -13.99
CA PHE A 26 4.23 2.94 -13.24
C PHE A 26 4.40 3.00 -11.71
N GLY A 27 5.57 3.46 -11.23
CA GLY A 27 5.87 3.54 -9.80
C GLY A 27 5.94 2.18 -9.10
N HIS A 28 6.32 1.11 -9.81
CA HIS A 28 6.56 -0.18 -9.17
C HIS A 28 7.92 -0.19 -8.50
N ILE A 29 8.02 -0.86 -7.35
CA ILE A 29 9.31 -1.07 -6.68
C ILE A 29 9.97 -2.34 -7.22
N LEU A 30 11.15 -2.19 -7.83
CA LEU A 30 11.97 -3.31 -8.28
C LEU A 30 12.93 -3.74 -7.17
N ASN A 31 12.97 -5.04 -6.85
CA ASN A 31 13.87 -5.60 -5.84
C ASN A 31 14.77 -6.69 -6.46
N PRO A 32 15.92 -6.31 -7.05
CA PRO A 32 16.79 -7.27 -7.72
C PRO A 32 17.46 -8.24 -6.74
N THR A 33 17.59 -7.85 -5.46
CA THR A 33 18.19 -8.69 -4.42
C THR A 33 17.24 -9.76 -3.87
N GLY A 34 15.94 -9.65 -4.14
CA GLY A 34 14.91 -10.58 -3.65
C GLY A 34 14.75 -10.61 -2.11
N LYS A 35 15.48 -9.78 -1.36
CA LYS A 35 15.38 -9.73 0.11
C LYS A 35 14.02 -9.19 0.54
N LYS A 36 13.50 -9.66 1.68
CA LYS A 36 12.23 -9.16 2.21
C LYS A 36 12.34 -7.66 2.47
N SER A 37 11.48 -6.87 1.84
CA SER A 37 11.33 -5.43 2.07
C SER A 37 10.01 -5.14 2.81
N GLY A 38 9.95 -4.00 3.49
CA GLY A 38 8.73 -3.53 4.16
C GLY A 38 7.58 -3.16 3.22
N HIS A 39 7.78 -3.27 1.89
CA HIS A 39 6.79 -2.87 0.89
C HIS A 39 5.43 -3.57 1.04
N LYS A 40 5.41 -4.80 1.57
CA LYS A 40 4.14 -5.49 1.86
C LYS A 40 3.32 -4.76 2.92
N VAL A 41 3.96 -4.26 3.97
CA VAL A 41 3.29 -3.52 5.06
C VAL A 41 2.79 -2.18 4.55
N TRP A 42 3.60 -1.47 3.75
CA TRP A 42 3.23 -0.15 3.23
C TRP A 42 2.08 -0.18 2.23
N ARG A 43 1.88 -1.29 1.51
CA ARG A 43 0.74 -1.45 0.58
C ARG A 43 -0.58 -1.77 1.29
N MET A 44 -0.54 -2.12 2.58
CA MET A 44 -1.77 -2.37 3.32
C MET A 44 -2.50 -1.05 3.53
N LYS A 45 -3.74 -0.96 3.08
CA LYS A 45 -4.58 0.21 3.38
C LYS A 45 -4.78 0.30 4.89
N LEU A 46 -4.60 1.50 5.44
CA LEU A 46 -4.90 1.75 6.84
C LEU A 46 -6.41 1.55 7.06
N PHE A 47 -6.75 0.74 8.05
CA PHE A 47 -8.15 0.38 8.37
C PHE A 47 -8.55 0.79 9.80
N GLY A 48 -7.71 1.61 10.46
CA GLY A 48 -7.94 2.05 11.85
C GLY A 48 -9.27 2.78 12.04
N GLN A 49 -9.62 3.71 11.14
CA GLN A 49 -10.90 4.42 11.19
C GLN A 49 -12.09 3.45 11.11
N LYS A 50 -12.08 2.52 10.16
CA LYS A 50 -13.12 1.51 10.01
C LYS A 50 -13.29 0.66 11.28
N VAL A 51 -12.19 0.37 11.99
CA VAL A 51 -12.23 -0.39 13.25
C VAL A 51 -12.72 0.47 14.41
N ALA A 52 -12.34 1.75 14.46
CA ALA A 52 -12.81 2.69 15.48
C ALA A 52 -14.32 2.96 15.36
N GLU A 53 -14.84 3.00 14.14
CA GLU A 53 -16.27 3.14 13.80
C GLU A 53 -17.09 1.85 14.04
N TRP A 54 -16.61 0.93 14.90
CA TRP A 54 -17.35 -0.29 15.23
C TRP A 54 -18.70 0.00 15.87
N TYR A 55 -18.76 1.01 16.74
CA TYR A 55 -20.00 1.51 17.31
C TYR A 55 -20.46 2.75 16.54
N PRO A 56 -21.76 2.84 16.20
CA PRO A 56 -22.33 4.03 15.58
C PRO A 56 -22.14 5.28 16.42
N HIS A 57 -22.21 6.43 15.75
CA HIS A 57 -22.21 7.72 16.44
C HIS A 57 -23.42 7.84 17.38
N ASP A 58 -23.18 8.20 18.63
CA ASP A 58 -24.23 8.43 19.61
C ASP A 58 -24.75 9.88 19.51
N ILE A 59 -25.87 10.05 18.83
CA ILE A 59 -26.50 11.36 18.55
C ILE A 59 -26.89 12.07 19.85
N ASN A 60 -27.15 11.34 20.94
CA ASN A 60 -27.58 11.93 22.20
C ASN A 60 -26.47 12.74 22.89
N LYS A 61 -25.21 12.51 22.52
CA LYS A 61 -24.06 13.27 23.02
C LYS A 61 -23.94 14.66 22.39
N ASP A 62 -24.58 14.87 21.24
CA ASP A 62 -24.53 16.14 20.51
C ASP A 62 -25.66 17.10 20.92
N ASP A 63 -26.80 16.57 21.39
CA ASP A 63 -27.94 17.41 21.78
C ASP A 63 -27.74 18.00 23.19
N PRO A 64 -27.55 19.34 23.31
CA PRO A 64 -27.32 19.99 24.60
C PRO A 64 -28.49 19.85 25.56
N LEU A 65 -29.74 19.71 25.07
CA LEU A 65 -30.92 19.55 25.91
C LEU A 65 -31.02 18.15 26.52
N VAL A 66 -30.51 17.13 25.81
CA VAL A 66 -30.46 15.75 26.32
C VAL A 66 -29.33 15.62 27.32
N MET A 67 -28.16 16.17 27.02
CA MET A 67 -27.03 16.23 27.94
C MET A 67 -27.37 16.97 29.25
N ALA A 68 -28.03 18.13 29.17
CA ALA A 68 -28.43 18.90 30.35
C ALA A 68 -29.45 18.16 31.24
N ARG A 69 -30.35 17.36 30.65
CA ARG A 69 -31.31 16.53 31.40
C ARG A 69 -30.63 15.38 32.12
N GLN A 70 -29.71 14.67 31.45
CA GLN A 70 -28.95 13.57 32.06
C GLN A 70 -28.03 14.02 33.21
N GLN A 71 -27.60 15.28 33.23
CA GLN A 71 -26.79 15.82 34.33
C GLN A 71 -27.62 16.22 35.57
N GLN A 72 -28.93 16.39 35.42
CA GLN A 72 -29.83 16.78 36.50
C GLN A 72 -30.47 15.58 37.21
N GLU A 73 -30.51 14.41 36.58
CA GLU A 73 -30.86 13.11 37.17
C GLU A 73 -29.67 12.51 37.95
#